data_AF-A0A0X8H190-F1
#
_entry.id   AF-A0A0X8H190-F1
#
_cell.length_a   1.000
_cell.length_b   1.000
_cell.length_c   1.000
_cell.angle_alpha   90.00
_cell.angle_beta   90.00
_cell.angle_gamma   90.00
#
_symmetry.space_group_name_H-M   'P 1'
#
loop_
_entity.id
_entity.type
_entity.pdbx_description
1 polymer ?
#
loop_
_entity_poly.entity_id
_entity_poly.type
_entity_poly.pdbx_seq_one_letter_code
_entity_poly.pdbx_strand_id
1 'polypeptide(L)'
;MEIIHSVESVTPNGVPELVEKGIIDNLVKYNCIISEGGSYDENDFELVLSKKSWDENTISIGDWIYIPESEWGGKVKCIQSTSDETIKISGPNFRSELSKIIIAPLLRVKELVGSVDIDGFDAYFVLNGEANFVINKILFKLPLIIQSTTGTYQPDTEASKLKNISVNQASSGIDISVSLRFQEFTNAIEKVLLSSNARLDIRHQYINDGYKLIQISAHPIIDYSDDMYLSTDYQSVVTSKIDESMKCDYLIALGKGELEERQIVVLRANYETKQLYEVFTGTESDIKDIVAQNFNHNAVIYDYPSVESIEELITAAKEKFESDYLPSTEINFQINNTSLEFNLGDIVAGEDVVTNAKVKARIIQKELTIEKGKTQFNYKVGDITI
;
A
#
# COMPACT_ATOMS: atom_id res chain seq x y z
N MET A 1 -23.39 1.97 -11.36
CA MET A 1 -22.84 0.76 -10.76
C MET A 1 -23.89 0.18 -9.84
N GLU A 2 -24.16 -1.12 -9.93
CA GLU A 2 -25.12 -1.81 -9.07
C GLU A 2 -24.42 -2.25 -7.77
N ILE A 3 -25.06 -2.03 -6.63
CA ILE A 3 -24.57 -2.45 -5.32
C ILE A 3 -25.43 -3.61 -4.85
N ILE A 4 -24.80 -4.73 -4.51
CA ILE A 4 -25.47 -5.98 -4.14
C ILE A 4 -25.36 -6.20 -2.64
N HIS A 5 -26.47 -6.61 -2.04
CA HIS A 5 -26.52 -7.20 -0.70
C HIS A 5 -26.49 -8.72 -0.82
N SER A 6 -25.63 -9.39 -0.04
CA SER A 6 -25.62 -10.85 0.07
C SER A 6 -25.38 -11.33 1.49
N VAL A 7 -25.72 -12.60 1.74
CA VAL A 7 -25.53 -13.26 3.04
C VAL A 7 -24.68 -14.50 2.89
N GLU A 8 -23.93 -14.83 3.93
CA GLU A 8 -23.22 -16.12 3.98
C GLU A 8 -24.22 -17.27 4.11
N SER A 9 -24.04 -18.30 3.29
CA SER A 9 -24.83 -19.53 3.27
C SER A 9 -23.91 -20.73 3.05
N VAL A 10 -24.49 -21.92 3.10
CA VAL A 10 -23.82 -23.17 2.74
C VAL A 10 -24.77 -23.94 1.84
N THR A 11 -24.24 -24.35 0.70
CA THR A 11 -24.97 -25.16 -0.29
C THR A 11 -25.36 -26.53 0.28
N PRO A 12 -26.30 -27.24 -0.36
CA PRO A 12 -26.64 -28.61 0.05
C PRO A 12 -25.44 -29.57 0.12
N ASN A 13 -24.37 -29.31 -0.63
CA ASN A 13 -23.15 -30.12 -0.66
C ASN A 13 -22.08 -29.64 0.34
N GLY A 14 -22.40 -28.70 1.24
CA GLY A 14 -21.46 -28.22 2.25
C GLY A 14 -20.46 -27.17 1.75
N VAL A 15 -20.58 -26.71 0.51
CA VAL A 15 -19.74 -25.64 -0.04
C VAL A 15 -20.27 -24.30 0.47
N PRO A 16 -19.47 -23.48 1.16
CA PRO A 16 -19.92 -22.16 1.58
C PRO A 16 -20.14 -21.22 0.41
N GLU A 17 -21.06 -20.28 0.53
CA GLU A 17 -21.43 -19.34 -0.52
C GLU A 17 -21.85 -17.96 0.01
N LEU A 18 -21.91 -16.97 -0.89
CA LEU A 18 -22.65 -15.73 -0.70
C LEU A 18 -23.91 -15.77 -1.56
N VAL A 19 -25.08 -15.76 -0.93
CA VAL A 19 -26.37 -15.69 -1.63
C VAL A 19 -26.80 -14.25 -1.74
N GLU A 20 -26.88 -13.74 -2.97
CA GLU A 20 -27.43 -12.42 -3.26
C GLU A 20 -28.90 -12.33 -2.79
N LYS A 21 -29.20 -11.27 -2.03
CA LYS A 21 -30.55 -10.93 -1.57
C LYS A 21 -31.23 -9.94 -2.49
N GLY A 22 -30.45 -9.13 -3.20
CA GLY A 22 -30.94 -8.19 -4.19
C GLY A 22 -30.00 -7.01 -4.39
N ILE A 23 -30.40 -6.15 -5.32
CA ILE A 23 -29.77 -4.86 -5.58
C ILE A 23 -30.24 -3.86 -4.53
N ILE A 24 -29.31 -3.08 -4.00
CA ILE A 24 -29.59 -1.97 -3.10
C ILE A 24 -29.91 -0.73 -3.94
N ASP A 25 -31.21 -0.50 -4.17
CA ASP A 25 -31.72 0.66 -4.88
C ASP A 25 -31.93 1.88 -3.96
N ASN A 26 -32.03 3.07 -4.57
CA ASN A 26 -32.37 4.32 -3.88
C ASN A 26 -31.46 4.65 -2.68
N LEU A 27 -30.17 4.35 -2.79
CA LEU A 27 -29.17 4.74 -1.80
C LEU A 27 -28.94 6.27 -1.81
N VAL A 28 -28.62 6.81 -0.64
CA VAL A 28 -28.26 8.24 -0.50
C VAL A 28 -26.81 8.43 -0.92
N LYS A 29 -25.92 7.62 -0.36
CA LYS A 29 -24.48 7.65 -0.63
C LYS A 29 -23.86 6.26 -0.46
N TYR A 30 -22.86 5.95 -1.26
CA TYR A 30 -21.92 4.87 -1.01
C TYR A 30 -20.50 5.42 -1.14
N ASN A 31 -19.63 5.04 -0.21
CA ASN A 31 -18.22 5.34 -0.24
C ASN A 31 -17.44 4.05 0.06
N CYS A 32 -16.35 3.81 -0.66
CA CYS A 32 -15.41 2.76 -0.30
C CYS A 32 -13.99 3.24 -0.54
N ILE A 33 -13.13 3.06 0.45
CA ILE A 33 -11.72 3.43 0.42
C ILE A 33 -10.93 2.13 0.41
N ILE A 34 -9.96 2.02 -0.50
CA ILE A 34 -9.05 0.89 -0.61
C ILE A 34 -7.64 1.43 -0.70
N SER A 35 -6.80 1.08 0.26
CA SER A 35 -5.41 1.50 0.36
C SER A 35 -4.49 0.31 0.51
N GLU A 36 -3.19 0.53 0.31
CA GLU A 36 -2.20 -0.52 0.61
C GLU A 36 -2.30 -1.03 2.04
N GLY A 37 -1.94 -2.29 2.21
CA GLY A 37 -2.09 -3.02 3.44
C GLY A 37 -3.54 -3.38 3.72
N GLY A 38 -3.99 -3.14 4.94
CA GLY A 38 -5.37 -3.44 5.32
C GLY A 38 -5.74 -2.89 6.69
N SER A 39 -5.15 -1.76 7.05
CA SER A 39 -5.58 -1.01 8.22
C SER A 39 -7.00 -0.47 7.99
N TYR A 40 -7.88 -0.66 8.97
CA TYR A 40 -9.32 -0.41 8.83
C TYR A 40 -9.67 1.04 8.50
N ASP A 41 -8.93 2.00 9.05
CA ASP A 41 -9.11 3.45 8.86
C ASP A 41 -8.88 3.92 7.41
N GLU A 42 -8.16 3.13 6.62
CA GLU A 42 -7.88 3.40 5.21
C GLU A 42 -8.43 2.32 4.27
N ASN A 43 -9.19 1.36 4.81
CA ASN A 43 -9.72 0.20 4.10
C ASN A 43 -11.12 -0.19 4.59
N ASP A 44 -12.09 0.68 4.36
CA ASP A 44 -13.47 0.51 4.78
C ASP A 44 -14.47 0.81 3.65
N PHE A 45 -15.75 0.60 3.97
CA PHE A 45 -16.84 1.07 3.16
C PHE A 45 -17.95 1.64 4.04
N GLU A 46 -18.73 2.53 3.46
CA GLU A 46 -19.90 3.15 4.03
C GLU A 46 -21.03 3.17 2.99
N LEU A 47 -22.21 2.72 3.40
CA LEU A 47 -23.46 2.85 2.68
C LEU A 47 -24.45 3.64 3.53
N VAL A 48 -25.08 4.65 2.94
CA VAL A 48 -26.12 5.46 3.57
C VAL A 48 -27.42 5.24 2.83
N LEU A 49 -28.44 4.78 3.56
CA LEU A 49 -29.78 4.54 3.05
C LEU A 49 -30.77 5.52 3.68
N SER A 50 -31.81 5.89 2.93
CA SER A 50 -32.99 6.52 3.53
C SER A 50 -33.73 5.49 4.41
N LYS A 51 -34.50 5.93 5.41
CA LYS A 51 -35.33 5.04 6.21
C LYS A 51 -36.28 4.18 5.36
N LYS A 52 -36.83 4.75 4.29
CA LYS A 52 -37.67 4.02 3.34
C LYS A 52 -36.89 2.88 2.66
N SER A 53 -35.71 3.19 2.09
CA SER A 53 -34.87 2.18 1.44
C SER A 53 -34.41 1.12 2.46
N TRP A 54 -34.13 1.52 3.70
CA TRP A 54 -33.79 0.59 4.77
C TRP A 54 -34.94 -0.39 5.08
N ASP A 55 -36.18 0.08 5.20
CA ASP A 55 -37.33 -0.79 5.50
C ASP A 55 -37.60 -1.82 4.38
N GLU A 56 -37.15 -1.54 3.15
CA GLU A 56 -37.20 -2.44 1.99
C GLU A 56 -36.05 -3.46 1.96
N ASN A 57 -35.00 -3.28 2.77
CA ASN A 57 -33.81 -4.11 2.82
C ASN A 57 -33.71 -4.89 4.15
N THR A 58 -33.15 -6.09 4.13
CA THR A 58 -32.96 -6.91 5.34
C THR A 58 -31.48 -7.03 5.71
N ILE A 59 -30.74 -5.92 5.64
CA ILE A 59 -29.29 -5.90 5.90
C ILE A 59 -29.01 -6.12 7.38
N SER A 60 -28.15 -7.08 7.69
CA SER A 60 -27.76 -7.46 9.05
C SER A 60 -26.24 -7.42 9.24
N ILE A 61 -25.81 -7.37 10.50
CA ILE A 61 -24.39 -7.53 10.84
C ILE A 61 -23.90 -8.90 10.35
N GLY A 62 -22.78 -8.90 9.64
CA GLY A 62 -22.19 -10.11 9.04
C GLY A 62 -22.51 -10.30 7.56
N ASP A 63 -23.48 -9.55 7.02
CA ASP A 63 -23.79 -9.55 5.59
C ASP A 63 -22.68 -8.89 4.77
N TRP A 64 -22.75 -9.03 3.45
CA TRP A 64 -21.79 -8.48 2.51
C TRP A 64 -22.45 -7.49 1.56
N ILE A 65 -21.77 -6.37 1.33
CA ILE A 65 -22.19 -5.31 0.41
C ILE A 65 -21.04 -5.08 -0.57
N TYR A 66 -21.30 -5.19 -1.87
CA TYR A 66 -20.25 -5.04 -2.89
C TYR A 66 -20.80 -4.61 -4.23
N ILE A 67 -19.90 -4.15 -5.10
CA ILE A 67 -20.14 -3.97 -6.52
C ILE A 67 -19.57 -5.20 -7.24
N PRO A 68 -20.38 -5.93 -8.04
CA PRO A 68 -19.91 -7.12 -8.74
C PRO A 68 -18.68 -6.86 -9.62
N GLU A 69 -17.84 -7.89 -9.77
CA GLU A 69 -16.63 -7.89 -10.61
C GLU A 69 -15.60 -6.81 -10.25
N SER A 70 -15.68 -6.29 -9.03
CA SER A 70 -14.84 -5.20 -8.55
C SER A 70 -14.31 -5.44 -7.14
N GLU A 71 -13.36 -4.62 -6.72
CA GLU A 71 -12.81 -4.62 -5.36
C GLU A 71 -13.65 -3.80 -4.37
N TRP A 72 -14.69 -3.11 -4.86
CA TRP A 72 -15.50 -2.22 -4.03
C TRP A 72 -16.52 -3.03 -3.24
N GLY A 73 -16.34 -3.07 -1.93
CA GLY A 73 -17.24 -3.81 -1.06
C GLY A 73 -16.59 -4.24 0.23
N GLY A 74 -17.40 -4.84 1.10
CA GLY A 74 -16.95 -5.28 2.40
C GLY A 74 -18.02 -5.98 3.21
N LYS A 75 -17.64 -6.31 4.45
CA LYS A 75 -18.49 -7.03 5.39
C LYS A 75 -19.14 -6.05 6.37
N VAL A 76 -20.45 -6.13 6.52
CA VAL A 76 -21.21 -5.27 7.43
C VAL A 76 -20.82 -5.56 8.88
N LYS A 77 -20.29 -4.56 9.58
CA LYS A 77 -19.91 -4.64 11.01
C LYS A 77 -20.53 -3.56 11.88
N CYS A 78 -21.13 -2.53 11.27
CA CYS A 78 -21.80 -1.45 11.96
C CYS A 78 -23.09 -1.07 11.23
N ILE A 79 -24.17 -0.86 12.00
CA ILE A 79 -25.43 -0.30 11.53
C ILE A 79 -25.81 0.78 12.55
N GLN A 80 -25.96 2.02 12.08
CA GLN A 80 -26.24 3.19 12.89
C GLN A 80 -27.44 3.94 12.33
N SER A 81 -28.45 4.17 13.16
CA SER A 81 -29.49 5.16 12.84
C SER A 81 -29.02 6.57 13.17
N THR A 82 -29.43 7.52 12.34
CA THR A 82 -29.09 8.94 12.49
C THR A 82 -30.35 9.77 12.64
N SER A 83 -30.20 11.03 13.07
CA SER A 83 -31.33 11.93 13.34
C SER A 83 -32.02 12.46 12.07
N ASP A 84 -31.42 12.30 10.89
CA ASP A 84 -31.86 12.82 9.60
C ASP A 84 -32.67 11.79 8.78
N GLU A 85 -33.26 10.79 9.46
CA GLU A 85 -34.01 9.69 8.83
C GLU A 85 -33.18 8.84 7.86
N THR A 86 -31.86 8.78 8.07
CA THR A 86 -30.98 7.87 7.34
C THR A 86 -30.45 6.74 8.23
N ILE A 87 -29.96 5.69 7.58
CA ILE A 87 -29.29 4.56 8.21
C ILE A 87 -27.92 4.43 7.57
N LYS A 88 -26.87 4.51 8.38
CA LYS A 88 -25.49 4.31 7.98
C LYS A 88 -25.09 2.87 8.27
N ILE A 89 -24.56 2.21 7.25
CA ILE A 89 -24.08 0.83 7.27
C ILE A 89 -22.60 0.88 6.90
N SER A 90 -21.73 0.27 7.71
CA SER A 90 -20.30 0.31 7.43
C SER A 90 -19.56 -0.93 7.91
N GLY A 91 -18.32 -1.07 7.46
CA GLY A 91 -17.43 -2.14 7.90
C GLY A 91 -16.15 -2.22 7.07
N PRO A 92 -15.31 -3.24 7.33
CA PRO A 92 -14.05 -3.42 6.64
C PRO A 92 -14.32 -3.78 5.18
N ASN A 93 -13.51 -3.22 4.28
CA ASN A 93 -13.47 -3.69 2.90
C ASN A 93 -12.81 -5.08 2.82
N PHE A 94 -12.67 -5.63 1.61
CA PHE A 94 -12.03 -6.94 1.43
C PHE A 94 -10.60 -7.01 1.96
N ARG A 95 -9.78 -5.97 1.76
CA ARG A 95 -8.40 -5.90 2.24
C ARG A 95 -8.34 -5.90 3.77
N SER A 96 -9.15 -5.08 4.43
CA SER A 96 -9.18 -5.03 5.90
C SER A 96 -9.76 -6.30 6.53
N GLU A 97 -10.67 -7.01 5.86
CA GLU A 97 -11.11 -8.31 6.35
C GLU A 97 -10.01 -9.38 6.21
N LEU A 98 -9.22 -9.34 5.14
CA LEU A 98 -8.10 -10.26 4.90
C LEU A 98 -6.85 -9.94 5.72
N SER A 99 -6.59 -8.68 6.08
CA SER A 99 -5.40 -8.28 6.86
C SER A 99 -5.34 -8.94 8.24
N LYS A 100 -6.50 -9.33 8.79
CA LYS A 100 -6.62 -10.09 10.04
C LYS A 100 -6.02 -11.49 9.97
N ILE A 101 -5.70 -11.98 8.77
CA ILE A 101 -5.00 -13.25 8.58
C ILE A 101 -3.51 -13.01 8.86
N ILE A 102 -2.97 -13.73 9.84
CA ILE A 102 -1.55 -13.67 10.18
C ILE A 102 -0.80 -14.83 9.51
N ILE A 103 0.22 -14.47 8.73
CA ILE A 103 1.17 -15.41 8.16
C ILE A 103 2.22 -15.74 9.21
N ALA A 104 2.18 -16.97 9.72
CA ALA A 104 3.18 -17.50 10.64
C ALA A 104 4.16 -18.46 9.93
N PRO A 105 5.39 -18.64 10.44
CA PRO A 105 6.24 -19.75 10.03
C PRO A 105 5.56 -21.11 10.25
N LEU A 106 6.09 -22.17 9.65
CA LEU A 106 5.60 -23.53 9.89
C LEU A 106 5.88 -23.97 11.33
N LEU A 107 4.97 -24.77 11.88
CA LEU A 107 5.20 -25.47 13.14
C LEU A 107 6.22 -26.58 12.92
N ARG A 108 7.24 -26.61 13.77
CA ARG A 108 8.15 -27.74 13.87
C ARG A 108 7.54 -28.79 14.79
N VAL A 109 7.57 -30.01 14.29
CA VAL A 109 6.92 -31.16 14.91
C VAL A 109 7.96 -32.24 15.14
N LYS A 110 8.00 -32.76 16.36
CA LYS A 110 8.79 -33.91 16.74
C LYS A 110 7.87 -35.12 16.86
N GLU A 111 8.08 -36.09 15.98
CA GLU A 111 7.36 -37.36 16.07
C GLU A 111 7.87 -38.18 17.27
N LEU A 112 6.93 -38.63 18.09
CA LEU A 112 7.16 -39.55 19.20
C LEU A 112 6.38 -40.85 18.92
N VAL A 113 6.81 -41.96 19.52
CA VAL A 113 6.09 -43.23 19.37
C VAL A 113 4.69 -43.08 20.00
N GLY A 114 3.66 -42.96 19.16
CA GLY A 114 2.27 -42.82 19.59
C GLY A 114 1.82 -41.38 19.92
N SER A 115 2.64 -40.35 19.70
CA SER A 115 2.24 -38.94 19.88
C SER A 115 3.02 -37.98 18.98
N VAL A 116 2.51 -36.75 18.89
CA VAL A 116 3.12 -35.64 18.15
C VAL A 116 3.40 -34.53 19.15
N ASP A 117 4.65 -34.08 19.24
CA ASP A 117 5.05 -32.95 20.07
C ASP A 117 5.41 -31.74 19.20
N ILE A 118 4.98 -30.54 19.59
CA ILE A 118 5.27 -29.30 18.85
C ILE A 118 6.43 -28.61 19.56
N ASP A 119 7.60 -28.56 18.92
CA ASP A 119 8.83 -28.03 19.52
C ASP A 119 9.08 -26.54 19.21
N GLY A 120 8.22 -25.93 18.38
CA GLY A 120 8.20 -24.49 18.12
C GLY A 120 7.83 -24.14 16.68
N PHE A 121 8.28 -22.97 16.23
CA PHE A 121 8.15 -22.48 14.87
C PHE A 121 9.49 -22.48 14.15
N ASP A 122 9.47 -22.71 12.84
CA ASP A 122 10.59 -22.36 11.97
C ASP A 122 10.94 -20.87 12.06
N ALA A 123 12.14 -20.52 11.59
CA ALA A 123 12.59 -19.13 11.56
C ALA A 123 11.71 -18.29 10.62
N TYR A 124 11.35 -18.82 9.46
CA TYR A 124 10.52 -18.15 8.47
C TYR A 124 9.65 -19.16 7.72
N PHE A 125 8.51 -18.71 7.22
CA PHE A 125 7.83 -19.37 6.11
C PHE A 125 8.54 -18.99 4.82
N VAL A 126 9.13 -19.97 4.14
CA VAL A 126 9.84 -19.77 2.88
C VAL A 126 9.18 -20.59 1.78
N LEU A 127 8.82 -19.93 0.68
CA LEU A 127 8.23 -20.58 -0.47
C LEU A 127 8.49 -19.76 -1.74
N ASN A 128 8.85 -20.44 -2.82
CA ASN A 128 9.13 -19.83 -4.11
C ASN A 128 8.26 -20.47 -5.20
N GLY A 129 7.86 -19.67 -6.18
CA GLY A 129 7.16 -20.14 -7.37
C GLY A 129 6.10 -19.16 -7.85
N GLU A 130 5.19 -19.66 -8.69
CA GLU A 130 4.12 -18.88 -9.28
C GLU A 130 3.24 -18.23 -8.21
N ALA A 131 2.95 -16.94 -8.36
CA ALA A 131 2.36 -16.10 -7.33
C ALA A 131 1.01 -16.58 -6.82
N ASN A 132 0.07 -16.93 -7.70
CA ASN A 132 -1.25 -17.41 -7.30
C ASN A 132 -1.13 -18.73 -6.53
N PHE A 133 -0.27 -19.64 -6.97
CA PHE A 133 0.03 -20.88 -6.26
C PHE A 133 0.61 -20.61 -4.87
N VAL A 134 1.60 -19.73 -4.74
CA VAL A 134 2.23 -19.38 -3.46
C VAL A 134 1.22 -18.75 -2.51
N ILE A 135 0.41 -17.79 -2.97
CA ILE A 135 -0.65 -17.14 -2.19
C ILE A 135 -1.68 -18.16 -1.71
N ASN A 136 -2.08 -19.09 -2.58
CA ASN A 136 -3.00 -20.18 -2.22
C ASN A 136 -2.43 -21.11 -1.14
N LYS A 137 -1.11 -21.39 -1.15
CA LYS A 137 -0.45 -22.15 -0.08
C LYS A 137 -0.46 -21.41 1.24
N ILE A 138 -0.20 -20.10 1.21
CA ILE A 138 -0.23 -19.25 2.40
C ILE A 138 -1.63 -19.27 3.03
N LEU A 139 -2.67 -18.99 2.25
CA LEU A 139 -4.03 -18.89 2.79
C LEU A 139 -4.63 -20.22 3.27
N PHE A 140 -4.39 -21.31 2.53
CA PHE A 140 -5.14 -22.57 2.74
C PHE A 140 -4.30 -23.75 3.19
N LYS A 141 -2.96 -23.66 3.23
CA LYS A 141 -2.09 -24.75 3.69
C LYS A 141 -1.28 -24.45 4.95
N LEU A 142 -1.19 -23.20 5.40
CA LEU A 142 -0.63 -22.85 6.71
C LEU A 142 -1.39 -23.44 7.93
N PRO A 143 -2.71 -23.74 7.87
CA PRO A 143 -3.39 -24.41 8.98
C PRO A 143 -3.17 -25.94 9.07
N LEU A 144 -2.47 -26.59 8.12
CA LEU A 144 -2.57 -28.05 7.90
C LEU A 144 -1.24 -28.83 7.87
N ILE A 145 -0.28 -28.57 8.76
CA ILE A 145 0.91 -29.44 8.87
C ILE A 145 1.03 -30.02 10.28
N ILE A 146 0.19 -31.03 10.54
CA ILE A 146 0.61 -32.21 11.30
C ILE A 146 0.70 -33.33 10.25
N GLN A 147 1.81 -33.42 9.51
CA GLN A 147 2.12 -34.66 8.80
C GLN A 147 2.66 -35.63 9.86
N SER A 148 1.82 -36.53 10.37
CA SER A 148 2.36 -37.77 10.95
C SER A 148 2.66 -38.74 9.80
N THR A 149 3.85 -39.34 9.83
CA THR A 149 4.25 -40.44 8.95
C THR A 149 3.41 -41.72 9.15
N THR A 150 2.51 -41.74 10.14
CA THR A 150 1.73 -42.91 10.56
C THR A 150 0.24 -42.85 10.24
N GLY A 151 -0.26 -41.77 9.63
CA GLY A 151 -1.63 -41.69 9.16
C GLY A 151 -2.62 -41.11 10.17
N THR A 152 -3.43 -40.19 9.63
CA THR A 152 -4.68 -39.62 10.15
C THR A 152 -4.62 -38.92 11.52
N TYR A 153 -4.08 -37.70 11.53
CA TYR A 153 -4.69 -36.61 12.29
C TYR A 153 -5.50 -35.78 11.29
N GLN A 154 -6.83 -35.71 11.45
CA GLN A 154 -7.63 -34.72 10.74
C GLN A 154 -7.53 -33.42 11.54
N PRO A 155 -6.87 -32.38 11.01
CA PRO A 155 -6.87 -31.08 11.68
C PRO A 155 -8.31 -30.59 11.74
N ASP A 156 -8.64 -29.97 12.86
CA ASP A 156 -9.93 -29.33 13.09
C ASP A 156 -10.38 -28.61 11.82
N THR A 157 -11.63 -28.85 11.40
CA THR A 157 -12.24 -28.31 10.18
C THR A 157 -12.35 -26.78 10.17
N GLU A 158 -11.65 -26.05 11.06
CA GLU A 158 -11.57 -24.59 11.16
C GLU A 158 -10.84 -23.93 9.97
N ALA A 159 -10.20 -24.70 9.07
CA ALA A 159 -9.87 -24.26 7.71
C ALA A 159 -11.12 -23.79 6.92
N SER A 160 -12.31 -24.09 7.45
CA SER A 160 -13.60 -23.55 7.05
C SER A 160 -13.87 -22.10 7.48
N LYS A 161 -12.91 -21.30 7.96
CA LYS A 161 -13.17 -19.88 8.30
C LYS A 161 -13.16 -18.92 7.10
N LEU A 162 -12.42 -19.21 6.03
CA LEU A 162 -12.35 -18.38 4.82
C LEU A 162 -13.37 -18.84 3.76
N LYS A 163 -14.63 -19.00 4.20
CA LYS A 163 -15.70 -19.66 3.46
C LYS A 163 -15.93 -19.11 2.05
N ASN A 164 -15.83 -17.80 1.88
CA ASN A 164 -16.21 -17.10 0.65
C ASN A 164 -15.02 -16.52 -0.13
N ILE A 165 -13.80 -16.96 0.22
CA ILE A 165 -12.55 -16.47 -0.37
C ILE A 165 -11.91 -17.61 -1.17
N SER A 166 -11.35 -17.27 -2.31
CA SER A 166 -10.57 -18.16 -3.16
C SER A 166 -9.34 -17.45 -3.71
N VAL A 167 -8.38 -18.22 -4.19
CA VAL A 167 -7.29 -17.69 -5.02
C VAL A 167 -7.52 -18.17 -6.44
N ASN A 168 -7.26 -17.31 -7.43
CA ASN A 168 -7.32 -17.70 -8.83
C ASN A 168 -6.37 -18.88 -9.09
N GLN A 169 -6.85 -19.94 -9.74
CA GLN A 169 -6.05 -21.15 -9.99
C GLN A 169 -5.27 -21.08 -11.31
N ALA A 170 -5.58 -20.10 -12.17
CA ALA A 170 -4.78 -19.84 -13.36
C ALA A 170 -3.41 -19.25 -12.97
N SER A 171 -2.37 -19.61 -13.72
CA SER A 171 -1.06 -18.99 -13.57
C SER A 171 -1.15 -17.49 -13.86
N SER A 172 -0.60 -16.67 -12.97
CA SER A 172 -0.44 -15.23 -13.18
C SER A 172 0.73 -14.89 -14.10
N GLY A 173 1.64 -15.85 -14.34
CA GLY A 173 2.92 -15.62 -15.04
C GLY A 173 3.96 -14.85 -14.21
N ILE A 174 3.71 -14.65 -12.92
CA ILE A 174 4.59 -13.94 -11.98
C ILE A 174 5.20 -14.96 -11.02
N ASP A 175 6.52 -15.00 -10.91
CA ASP A 175 7.22 -15.79 -9.91
C ASP A 175 7.61 -14.92 -8.72
N ILE A 176 7.35 -15.41 -7.51
CA ILE A 176 7.69 -14.72 -6.26
C ILE A 176 8.51 -15.63 -5.34
N SER A 177 9.26 -15.00 -4.44
CA SER A 177 10.00 -15.65 -3.36
C SER A 177 9.58 -15.02 -2.04
N VAL A 178 8.95 -15.79 -1.15
CA VAL A 178 8.53 -15.31 0.17
C VAL A 178 9.48 -15.76 1.27
N SER A 179 9.72 -14.88 2.23
CA SER A 179 10.35 -15.18 3.52
C SER A 179 9.63 -14.36 4.59
N LEU A 180 8.67 -14.98 5.27
CA LEU A 180 7.69 -14.29 6.11
C LEU A 180 7.68 -14.84 7.55
N ARG A 181 7.47 -13.94 8.52
CA ARG A 181 7.37 -14.29 9.94
C ARG A 181 6.44 -13.32 10.64
N PHE A 182 5.28 -13.82 11.10
CA PHE A 182 4.27 -13.08 11.86
C PHE A 182 3.92 -11.73 11.23
N GLN A 183 3.41 -11.79 9.99
CA GLN A 183 3.00 -10.59 9.25
C GLN A 183 1.53 -10.72 8.84
N GLU A 184 0.84 -9.58 8.78
CA GLU A 184 -0.51 -9.49 8.23
C GLU A 184 -0.50 -9.83 6.74
N PHE A 185 -1.52 -10.54 6.28
CA PHE A 185 -1.57 -11.11 4.95
C PHE A 185 -1.44 -10.07 3.83
N THR A 186 -2.28 -9.03 3.83
CA THR A 186 -2.29 -8.04 2.74
C THR A 186 -0.96 -7.29 2.66
N ASN A 187 -0.48 -6.76 3.79
CA ASN A 187 0.82 -6.11 3.93
C ASN A 187 1.98 -6.97 3.39
N ALA A 188 2.04 -8.25 3.80
CA ALA A 188 3.11 -9.15 3.39
C ALA A 188 3.07 -9.46 1.89
N ILE A 189 1.89 -9.80 1.36
CA ILE A 189 1.75 -10.23 -0.04
C ILE A 189 1.94 -9.06 -1.00
N GLU A 190 1.42 -7.88 -0.69
CA GLU A 190 1.64 -6.68 -1.51
C GLU A 190 3.12 -6.34 -1.62
N LYS A 191 3.85 -6.34 -0.51
CA LYS A 191 5.29 -6.07 -0.51
C LYS A 191 6.06 -7.09 -1.36
N VAL A 192 5.71 -8.37 -1.27
CA VAL A 192 6.34 -9.42 -2.07
C VAL A 192 6.04 -9.23 -3.56
N LEU A 193 4.78 -9.01 -3.92
CA LEU A 193 4.39 -8.80 -5.32
C LEU A 193 5.03 -7.55 -5.91
N LEU A 194 5.09 -6.45 -5.14
CA LEU A 194 5.71 -5.21 -5.57
C LEU A 194 7.19 -5.40 -5.92
N SER A 195 7.91 -6.21 -5.13
CA SER A 195 9.32 -6.55 -5.44
C SER A 195 9.51 -7.32 -6.76
N SER A 196 8.42 -7.85 -7.32
CA SER A 196 8.36 -8.56 -8.60
C SER A 196 7.60 -7.78 -9.68
N ASN A 197 7.44 -6.45 -9.51
CA ASN A 197 6.68 -5.56 -10.41
C ASN A 197 5.22 -6.01 -10.64
N ALA A 198 4.60 -6.53 -9.59
CA ALA A 198 3.23 -7.02 -9.57
C ALA A 198 2.42 -6.40 -8.44
N ARG A 199 1.10 -6.54 -8.50
CA ARG A 199 0.14 -6.04 -7.51
C ARG A 199 -0.83 -7.14 -7.07
N LEU A 200 -1.30 -7.00 -5.83
CA LEU A 200 -2.34 -7.84 -5.27
C LEU A 200 -3.71 -7.34 -5.75
N ASP A 201 -4.53 -8.25 -6.22
CA ASP A 201 -5.89 -8.01 -6.65
C ASP A 201 -6.85 -8.84 -5.80
N ILE A 202 -7.86 -8.19 -5.22
CA ILE A 202 -8.88 -8.83 -4.39
C ILE A 202 -10.21 -8.30 -4.89
N ARG A 203 -11.05 -9.14 -5.47
CA ARG A 203 -12.33 -8.64 -6.01
C ARG A 203 -13.45 -9.64 -5.89
N HIS A 204 -14.67 -9.12 -5.90
CA HIS A 204 -15.84 -9.93 -6.19
C HIS A 204 -15.73 -10.52 -7.61
N GLN A 205 -16.07 -11.79 -7.83
CA GLN A 205 -16.20 -12.43 -9.13
C GLN A 205 -17.27 -13.53 -9.13
N TYR A 206 -17.92 -13.72 -10.27
CA TYR A 206 -18.76 -14.88 -10.53
C TYR A 206 -17.90 -16.06 -11.01
N ILE A 207 -17.50 -16.94 -10.08
CA ILE A 207 -16.68 -18.12 -10.40
C ILE A 207 -17.59 -19.32 -10.73
N ASN A 208 -17.25 -20.05 -11.81
CA ASN A 208 -17.91 -21.30 -12.18
C ASN A 208 -17.78 -22.37 -11.07
N ASP A 209 -18.68 -23.36 -11.08
CA ASP A 209 -18.85 -24.42 -10.06
C ASP A 209 -19.41 -23.96 -8.70
N GLY A 210 -19.88 -22.70 -8.67
CA GLY A 210 -20.70 -22.13 -7.61
C GLY A 210 -19.91 -21.76 -6.38
N TYR A 211 -20.23 -20.60 -5.80
CA TYR A 211 -20.14 -20.39 -4.35
C TYR A 211 -18.85 -19.75 -3.78
N LYS A 212 -17.93 -19.20 -4.57
CA LYS A 212 -16.87 -18.31 -4.01
C LYS A 212 -16.82 -17.01 -4.78
N LEU A 213 -17.10 -15.92 -4.08
CA LEU A 213 -17.25 -14.62 -4.71
C LEU A 213 -16.04 -13.71 -4.51
N ILE A 214 -15.27 -13.81 -3.42
CA ILE A 214 -14.04 -13.01 -3.30
C ILE A 214 -12.86 -13.82 -3.86
N GLN A 215 -12.32 -13.37 -4.98
CA GLN A 215 -11.14 -13.97 -5.61
C GLN A 215 -9.92 -13.09 -5.36
N ILE A 216 -8.84 -13.73 -4.91
CA ILE A 216 -7.52 -13.15 -4.75
C ILE A 216 -6.67 -13.58 -5.94
N SER A 217 -5.91 -12.66 -6.52
CA SER A 217 -4.98 -12.95 -7.60
C SER A 217 -3.81 -11.97 -7.65
N ALA A 218 -2.73 -12.40 -8.28
CA ALA A 218 -1.60 -11.54 -8.65
C ALA A 218 -1.78 -11.06 -10.09
N HIS A 219 -1.52 -9.78 -10.32
CA HIS A 219 -1.52 -9.15 -11.64
C HIS A 219 -0.26 -8.31 -11.85
N PRO A 220 0.23 -8.16 -13.09
CA PRO A 220 1.30 -7.21 -13.37
C PRO A 220 0.82 -5.79 -13.05
N ILE A 221 1.75 -4.93 -12.64
CA ILE A 221 1.51 -3.49 -12.56
C ILE A 221 1.32 -2.94 -13.97
N ILE A 222 0.24 -2.19 -14.20
CA ILE A 222 0.02 -1.48 -15.46
C ILE A 222 0.60 -0.08 -15.33
N ASP A 223 1.43 0.32 -16.29
CA ASP A 223 1.96 1.68 -16.40
C ASP A 223 1.18 2.46 -17.47
N TYR A 224 0.43 3.45 -17.01
CA TYR A 224 -0.40 4.33 -17.85
C TYR A 224 0.33 5.59 -18.30
N SER A 225 1.62 5.74 -17.97
CA SER A 225 2.36 6.99 -18.18
C SER A 225 2.56 7.40 -19.64
N ASP A 226 2.51 6.45 -20.57
CA ASP A 226 2.65 6.72 -22.01
C ASP A 226 1.31 7.02 -22.70
N ASP A 227 0.17 6.89 -22.00
CA ASP A 227 -1.15 7.05 -22.62
C ASP A 227 -1.60 8.52 -22.62
N MET A 228 -1.43 9.15 -23.78
CA MET A 228 -1.75 10.56 -23.99
C MET A 228 -3.24 10.87 -23.84
N TYR A 229 -4.14 9.91 -24.13
CA TYR A 229 -5.59 10.12 -24.01
C TYR A 229 -6.03 10.23 -22.55
N LEU A 230 -5.28 9.59 -21.64
CA LEU A 230 -5.55 9.64 -20.21
C LEU A 230 -5.27 11.03 -19.62
N SER A 231 -4.27 11.76 -20.13
CA SER A 231 -3.93 13.09 -19.59
C SER A 231 -5.06 14.13 -19.68
N THR A 232 -5.98 14.01 -20.64
CA THR A 232 -7.11 14.94 -20.82
C THR A 232 -8.35 14.50 -20.02
N ASP A 233 -8.51 13.20 -19.78
CA ASP A 233 -9.72 12.61 -19.20
C ASP A 233 -9.62 12.36 -17.68
N TYR A 234 -8.41 12.25 -17.12
CA TYR A 234 -8.23 11.87 -15.71
C TYR A 234 -8.41 12.98 -14.66
N GLN A 235 -8.61 14.24 -15.06
CA GLN A 235 -8.66 15.37 -14.11
C GLN A 235 -7.49 15.35 -13.10
N SER A 236 -6.31 14.89 -13.54
CA SER A 236 -5.12 14.89 -12.71
C SER A 236 -4.69 16.33 -12.45
N VAL A 237 -4.40 16.62 -11.19
CA VAL A 237 -3.84 17.90 -10.75
C VAL A 237 -2.44 17.61 -10.25
N VAL A 238 -1.45 18.03 -11.03
CA VAL A 238 -0.06 18.11 -10.59
C VAL A 238 0.26 19.57 -10.34
N THR A 239 0.68 19.86 -9.12
CA THR A 239 1.23 21.18 -8.78
C THR A 239 2.62 20.97 -8.22
N SER A 240 3.55 21.77 -8.68
CA SER A 240 4.92 21.75 -8.20
C SER A 240 5.38 23.13 -7.77
N LYS A 241 6.32 23.14 -6.83
CA LYS A 241 7.02 24.34 -6.38
C LYS A 241 8.50 24.05 -6.49
N ILE A 242 9.18 24.78 -7.37
CA ILE A 242 10.63 24.81 -7.45
C ILE A 242 11.09 25.99 -6.59
N ASP A 243 11.89 25.71 -5.57
CA ASP A 243 12.43 26.72 -4.66
C ASP A 243 13.96 26.72 -4.73
N GLU A 244 14.51 27.77 -5.36
CA GLU A 244 15.94 28.05 -5.38
C GLU A 244 16.30 29.27 -4.52
N SER A 245 15.35 29.78 -3.71
CA SER A 245 15.50 31.07 -3.03
C SER A 245 16.69 31.11 -2.07
N MET A 246 16.98 29.97 -1.43
CA MET A 246 18.07 29.79 -0.47
C MET A 246 19.24 28.97 -1.03
N LYS A 247 19.24 28.68 -2.34
CA LYS A 247 20.25 27.85 -2.97
C LYS A 247 21.66 28.40 -2.73
N CYS A 248 22.56 27.54 -2.27
CA CYS A 248 23.99 27.82 -2.15
C CYS A 248 24.84 26.75 -2.83
N ASP A 249 26.00 27.14 -3.35
CA ASP A 249 26.94 26.21 -3.97
C ASP A 249 27.80 25.50 -2.92
N TYR A 250 27.97 26.10 -1.74
CA TYR A 250 28.80 25.58 -0.66
C TYR A 250 28.10 25.66 0.71
N LEU A 251 28.24 24.60 1.51
CA LEU A 251 27.98 24.63 2.95
C LEU A 251 29.28 24.36 3.71
N ILE A 252 29.61 25.25 4.65
CA ILE A 252 30.78 25.17 5.52
C ILE A 252 30.29 24.83 6.93
N ALA A 253 30.46 23.58 7.34
CA ALA A 253 30.12 23.16 8.68
C ALA A 253 31.31 23.29 9.62
N LEU A 254 31.10 23.95 10.76
CA LEU A 254 32.12 24.18 11.79
C LEU A 254 31.82 23.29 13.01
N GLY A 255 32.75 22.42 13.35
CA GLY A 255 32.64 21.48 14.47
C GLY A 255 33.34 21.94 15.74
N LYS A 256 33.76 20.97 16.56
CA LYS A 256 34.56 21.18 17.77
C LYS A 256 35.93 21.79 17.43
N GLY A 257 36.52 22.46 18.42
CA GLY A 257 37.84 23.10 18.31
C GLY A 257 37.75 24.62 18.17
N GLU A 258 38.90 25.29 18.31
CA GLU A 258 39.00 26.75 18.33
C GLU A 258 40.04 27.19 17.29
N LEU A 259 39.78 28.30 16.60
CA LEU A 259 40.68 28.89 15.60
C LEU A 259 41.17 27.85 14.58
N GLU A 260 42.49 27.72 14.40
CA GLU A 260 43.13 26.85 13.41
C GLU A 260 42.86 25.36 13.65
N GLU A 261 42.54 24.98 14.90
CA GLU A 261 42.25 23.59 15.29
C GLU A 261 40.75 23.24 15.13
N ARG A 262 39.94 24.18 14.67
CA ARG A 262 38.50 23.94 14.49
C ARG A 262 38.29 22.94 13.36
N GLN A 263 37.47 21.94 13.63
CA GLN A 263 37.05 20.97 12.63
C GLN A 263 36.16 21.65 11.59
N ILE A 264 36.45 21.42 10.31
CA ILE A 264 35.67 21.97 9.21
C ILE A 264 35.28 20.86 8.25
N VAL A 265 34.02 20.89 7.82
CA VAL A 265 33.50 20.12 6.69
C VAL A 265 33.03 21.11 5.64
N VAL A 266 33.45 20.92 4.40
CA VAL A 266 32.94 21.66 3.25
C VAL A 266 32.15 20.70 2.37
N LEU A 267 30.89 21.05 2.11
CA LEU A 267 30.08 20.42 1.09
C LEU A 267 30.00 21.36 -0.11
N ARG A 268 30.25 20.84 -1.31
CA ARG A 268 30.09 21.56 -2.57
C ARG A 268 29.01 20.89 -3.40
N ALA A 269 27.96 21.62 -3.76
CA ALA A 269 26.90 21.09 -4.62
C ALA A 269 27.46 20.64 -5.97
N ASN A 270 27.03 19.45 -6.42
CA ASN A 270 27.37 18.90 -7.72
C ASN A 270 26.07 18.60 -8.48
N TYR A 271 25.87 19.34 -9.57
CA TYR A 271 24.68 19.24 -10.42
C TYR A 271 24.92 18.42 -11.70
N GLU A 272 26.15 17.92 -11.91
CA GLU A 272 26.53 17.19 -13.14
C GLU A 272 26.46 15.67 -12.98
N THR A 273 26.48 15.17 -11.74
CA THR A 273 26.50 13.74 -11.43
C THR A 273 25.35 13.34 -10.51
N LYS A 274 25.11 12.02 -10.34
CA LYS A 274 24.13 11.51 -9.36
C LYS A 274 24.55 11.75 -7.90
N GLN A 275 25.79 12.15 -7.65
CA GLN A 275 26.27 12.51 -6.33
C GLN A 275 25.98 13.99 -6.10
N LEU A 276 25.08 14.29 -5.16
CA LEU A 276 24.57 15.66 -4.91
C LEU A 276 25.65 16.65 -4.47
N TYR A 277 26.74 16.17 -3.85
CA TYR A 277 27.83 17.01 -3.39
C TYR A 277 29.16 16.28 -3.22
N GLU A 278 30.24 17.04 -3.34
CA GLU A 278 31.59 16.67 -2.93
C GLU A 278 31.81 17.04 -1.46
N VAL A 279 32.48 16.16 -0.70
CA VAL A 279 32.74 16.35 0.74
C VAL A 279 34.24 16.52 0.96
N PHE A 280 34.62 17.58 1.66
CA PHE A 280 36.00 17.84 2.08
C PHE A 280 36.03 18.04 3.59
N THR A 281 37.05 17.52 4.26
CA THR A 281 37.18 17.60 5.72
C THR A 281 38.60 17.95 6.13
N GLY A 282 38.73 18.60 7.28
CA GLY A 282 40.02 18.91 7.88
C GLY A 282 39.97 20.19 8.71
N THR A 283 41.15 20.74 8.97
CA THR A 283 41.36 22.06 9.57
C THR A 283 41.39 23.15 8.49
N GLU A 284 41.48 24.43 8.89
CA GLU A 284 41.60 25.56 7.97
C GLU A 284 42.75 25.37 6.94
N SER A 285 43.89 24.82 7.37
CA SER A 285 45.04 24.59 6.48
C SER A 285 44.78 23.48 5.45
N ASP A 286 43.98 22.47 5.80
CA ASP A 286 43.70 21.33 4.92
C ASP A 286 42.75 21.71 3.77
N ILE A 287 41.80 22.61 4.06
CA ILE A 287 40.76 23.00 3.09
C ILE A 287 41.04 24.34 2.39
N LYS A 288 42.11 25.05 2.75
CA LYS A 288 42.41 26.41 2.26
C LYS A 288 42.36 26.55 0.74
N ASP A 289 42.83 25.55 -0.01
CA ASP A 289 42.89 25.61 -1.47
C ASP A 289 41.51 25.44 -2.11
N ILE A 290 40.59 24.75 -1.42
CA ILE A 290 39.19 24.59 -1.80
C ILE A 290 38.44 25.89 -1.49
N VAL A 291 38.71 26.47 -0.31
CA VAL A 291 38.12 27.73 0.17
C VAL A 291 38.53 28.92 -0.71
N ALA A 292 39.82 29.02 -1.03
CA ALA A 292 40.40 30.14 -1.78
C ALA A 292 39.92 30.22 -3.22
N GLN A 293 39.39 29.13 -3.79
CA GLN A 293 39.06 29.08 -5.21
C GLN A 293 37.68 29.65 -5.56
N ASN A 294 36.66 29.67 -4.69
CA ASN A 294 35.31 30.13 -5.08
C ASN A 294 34.30 30.46 -3.94
N PHE A 295 34.72 30.62 -2.67
CA PHE A 295 33.74 30.70 -1.55
C PHE A 295 32.94 32.02 -1.45
N ASN A 296 33.43 33.12 -2.01
CA ASN A 296 32.98 34.46 -1.60
C ASN A 296 31.61 34.92 -2.12
N HIS A 297 30.89 34.11 -2.90
CA HIS A 297 29.67 34.58 -3.56
C HIS A 297 28.43 33.70 -3.38
N ASN A 298 28.54 32.45 -2.90
CA ASN A 298 27.38 31.57 -2.74
C ASN A 298 27.59 30.44 -1.72
N ALA A 299 27.91 30.80 -0.48
CA ALA A 299 28.19 29.85 0.60
C ALA A 299 27.40 30.15 1.87
N VAL A 300 27.10 29.11 2.64
CA VAL A 300 26.46 29.21 3.97
C VAL A 300 27.30 28.55 5.06
N ILE A 301 27.23 29.07 6.27
CA ILE A 301 27.92 28.53 7.45
C ILE A 301 26.92 27.78 8.33
N TYR A 302 27.24 26.55 8.68
CA TYR A 302 26.52 25.72 9.65
C TYR A 302 27.41 25.49 10.88
N ASP A 303 27.16 26.22 11.97
CA ASP A 303 27.95 26.09 13.19
C ASP A 303 27.36 25.04 14.15
N TYR A 304 28.09 23.94 14.36
CA TYR A 304 27.71 22.85 15.25
C TYR A 304 28.87 22.49 16.22
N PRO A 305 29.19 23.39 17.17
CA PRO A 305 30.40 23.29 18.00
C PRO A 305 30.33 22.19 19.05
N SER A 306 29.14 21.63 19.32
CA SER A 306 28.91 20.57 20.30
C SER A 306 28.94 19.16 19.70
N VAL A 307 29.21 19.01 18.39
CA VAL A 307 29.18 17.72 17.68
C VAL A 307 30.17 16.70 18.26
N GLU A 308 29.81 15.42 18.39
CA GLU A 308 30.67 14.43 19.05
C GLU A 308 31.80 13.89 18.16
N SER A 309 31.61 13.88 16.84
CA SER A 309 32.65 13.45 15.90
C SER A 309 32.56 14.15 14.54
N ILE A 310 33.61 14.00 13.72
CA ILE A 310 33.63 14.53 12.35
C ILE A 310 32.57 13.82 11.47
N GLU A 311 32.31 12.53 11.69
CA GLU A 311 31.29 11.77 10.95
C GLU A 311 29.86 12.26 11.26
N GLU A 312 29.60 12.62 12.53
CA GLU A 312 28.33 13.24 12.93
C GLU A 312 28.19 14.63 12.31
N LEU A 313 29.27 15.43 12.27
CA LEU A 313 29.28 16.73 11.61
C LEU A 313 28.99 16.61 10.11
N ILE A 314 29.60 15.63 9.43
CA ILE A 314 29.32 15.35 8.01
C ILE A 314 27.85 15.00 7.81
N THR A 315 27.29 14.12 8.64
CA THR A 315 25.89 13.68 8.51
C THR A 315 24.93 14.85 8.71
N ALA A 316 25.09 15.60 9.79
CA ALA A 316 24.26 16.77 10.08
C ALA A 316 24.42 17.87 9.02
N ALA A 317 25.63 18.10 8.51
CA ALA A 317 25.88 19.05 7.44
C ALA A 317 25.19 18.66 6.13
N LYS A 318 25.17 17.37 5.78
CA LYS A 318 24.48 16.86 4.59
C LYS A 318 22.98 17.04 4.68
N GLU A 319 22.39 16.60 5.78
CA GLU A 319 20.95 16.77 6.04
C GLU A 319 20.56 18.26 5.94
N LYS A 320 21.33 19.13 6.59
CA LYS A 320 21.12 20.58 6.56
C LYS A 320 21.28 21.18 5.16
N PHE A 321 22.26 20.71 4.39
CA PHE A 321 22.49 21.22 3.05
C PHE A 321 21.33 20.84 2.12
N GLU A 322 20.96 19.56 2.13
CA GLU A 322 19.88 19.00 1.33
C GLU A 322 18.52 19.63 1.64
N SER A 323 18.22 19.87 2.92
CA SER A 323 16.90 20.41 3.31
C SER A 323 16.74 21.90 3.03
N ASP A 324 17.81 22.69 3.18
CA ASP A 324 17.68 24.15 3.27
C ASP A 324 18.34 24.93 2.13
N TYR A 325 19.41 24.40 1.52
CA TYR A 325 20.23 25.18 0.58
C TYR A 325 20.55 24.48 -0.75
N LEU A 326 20.04 23.28 -0.98
CA LEU A 326 19.96 22.72 -2.33
C LEU A 326 18.60 23.07 -2.96
N PRO A 327 18.49 23.16 -4.29
CA PRO A 327 17.19 23.32 -4.96
C PRO A 327 16.21 22.24 -4.50
N SER A 328 15.06 22.66 -4.01
CA SER A 328 13.99 21.73 -3.66
C SER A 328 12.88 21.81 -4.70
N THR A 329 12.32 20.65 -5.03
CA THR A 329 11.10 20.56 -5.84
C THR A 329 10.05 19.85 -5.00
N GLU A 330 9.08 20.59 -4.51
CA GLU A 330 7.89 20.03 -3.86
C GLU A 330 6.89 19.68 -4.96
N ILE A 331 6.38 18.46 -4.97
CA ILE A 331 5.35 18.02 -5.93
C ILE A 331 4.16 17.46 -5.19
N ASN A 332 2.97 17.92 -5.58
CA ASN A 332 1.71 17.34 -5.18
C ASN A 332 1.04 16.76 -6.43
N PHE A 333 0.68 15.48 -6.37
CA PHE A 333 -0.02 14.80 -7.45
C PHE A 333 -1.31 14.17 -6.90
N GLN A 334 -2.44 14.67 -7.39
CA GLN A 334 -3.76 14.16 -7.06
C GLN A 334 -4.54 13.82 -8.32
N ILE A 335 -5.40 12.83 -8.22
CA ILE A 335 -6.36 12.48 -9.26
C ILE A 335 -7.71 12.42 -8.58
N ASN A 336 -8.57 13.40 -8.84
CA ASN A 336 -9.83 13.56 -8.15
C ASN A 336 -10.97 13.67 -9.16
N ASN A 337 -12.15 13.15 -8.79
CA ASN A 337 -13.39 13.27 -9.57
C ASN A 337 -13.30 12.73 -11.01
N THR A 338 -12.43 11.75 -11.26
CA THR A 338 -12.36 11.08 -12.56
C THR A 338 -13.47 10.04 -12.71
N SER A 339 -13.88 9.79 -13.95
CA SER A 339 -14.78 8.70 -14.33
C SER A 339 -14.05 7.40 -14.66
N LEU A 340 -12.73 7.45 -14.75
CA LEU A 340 -11.90 6.31 -15.14
C LEU A 340 -11.36 5.60 -13.90
N GLU A 341 -11.49 4.27 -13.90
CA GLU A 341 -11.06 3.44 -12.78
C GLU A 341 -9.65 2.88 -12.99
N PHE A 342 -8.75 3.16 -12.06
CA PHE A 342 -7.46 2.49 -11.93
C PHE A 342 -7.43 1.47 -10.79
N ASN A 343 -6.49 0.52 -10.86
CA ASN A 343 -6.25 -0.41 -9.77
C ASN A 343 -5.17 0.11 -8.81
N LEU A 344 -5.29 -0.29 -7.56
CA LEU A 344 -4.25 -0.08 -6.56
C LEU A 344 -2.94 -0.73 -7.02
N GLY A 345 -1.83 0.00 -6.97
CA GLY A 345 -0.52 -0.47 -7.42
C GLY A 345 -0.17 -0.18 -8.88
N ASP A 346 -1.13 0.24 -9.71
CA ASP A 346 -0.84 0.71 -11.08
C ASP A 346 -0.07 2.05 -11.06
N ILE A 347 0.62 2.39 -12.14
CA ILE A 347 1.42 3.62 -12.28
C ILE A 347 0.68 4.61 -13.17
N VAL A 348 0.64 5.86 -12.72
CA VAL A 348 0.04 6.99 -13.41
C VAL A 348 1.08 8.09 -13.58
N ALA A 349 0.86 8.94 -14.58
CA ALA A 349 1.69 10.12 -14.80
C ALA A 349 0.88 11.40 -14.85
N GLY A 350 1.57 12.50 -14.63
CA GLY A 350 1.02 13.83 -14.81
C GLY A 350 2.12 14.83 -15.16
N GLU A 351 1.69 16.03 -15.51
CA GLU A 351 2.58 17.13 -15.85
C GLU A 351 2.07 18.39 -15.18
N ASP A 352 2.95 19.09 -14.47
CA ASP A 352 2.70 20.47 -14.10
C ASP A 352 3.07 21.36 -15.29
N VAL A 353 2.05 21.91 -15.94
CA VAL A 353 2.21 22.77 -17.13
C VAL A 353 2.96 24.07 -16.85
N VAL A 354 3.06 24.50 -15.59
CA VAL A 354 3.76 25.75 -15.22
C VAL A 354 5.27 25.53 -15.16
N THR A 355 5.71 24.44 -14.52
CA THR A 355 7.13 24.13 -14.34
C THR A 355 7.67 23.16 -15.39
N ASN A 356 6.79 22.54 -16.20
CA ASN A 356 7.06 21.39 -17.06
C ASN A 356 7.59 20.16 -16.29
N ALA A 357 7.33 20.07 -14.99
CA ALA A 357 7.67 18.88 -14.21
C ALA A 357 6.78 17.72 -14.65
N LYS A 358 7.40 16.66 -15.17
CA LYS A 358 6.73 15.41 -15.53
C LYS A 358 6.94 14.43 -14.40
N VAL A 359 5.87 13.78 -13.99
CA VAL A 359 5.90 12.94 -12.81
C VAL A 359 5.27 11.59 -13.10
N LYS A 360 5.82 10.54 -12.48
CA LYS A 360 5.23 9.21 -12.43
C LYS A 360 5.09 8.80 -10.98
N ALA A 361 3.95 8.23 -10.62
CA ALA A 361 3.71 7.76 -9.27
C ALA A 361 2.78 6.55 -9.27
N ARG A 362 2.98 5.69 -8.28
CA ARG A 362 2.15 4.50 -8.08
C ARG A 362 0.91 4.85 -7.26
N ILE A 363 -0.24 4.28 -7.62
CA ILE A 363 -1.47 4.46 -6.85
C ILE A 363 -1.38 3.64 -5.56
N ILE A 364 -1.48 4.32 -4.42
CA ILE A 364 -1.41 3.71 -3.07
C ILE A 364 -2.75 3.73 -2.33
N GLN A 365 -3.72 4.48 -2.85
CA GLN A 365 -5.09 4.49 -2.36
C GLN A 365 -6.03 4.87 -3.50
N LYS A 366 -7.19 4.21 -3.54
CA LYS A 366 -8.32 4.56 -4.39
C LYS A 366 -9.59 4.69 -3.55
N GLU A 367 -10.43 5.64 -3.91
CA GLU A 367 -11.72 5.91 -3.27
C GLU A 367 -12.81 5.96 -4.33
N LEU A 368 -13.91 5.27 -4.10
CA LEU A 368 -15.12 5.34 -4.89
C LEU A 368 -16.19 6.07 -4.08
N THR A 369 -16.80 7.10 -4.68
CA THR A 369 -18.03 7.72 -4.17
C THR A 369 -19.16 7.57 -5.18
N ILE A 370 -20.31 7.06 -4.72
CA ILE A 370 -21.57 7.05 -5.45
C ILE A 370 -22.58 7.89 -4.66
N GLU A 371 -23.00 9.02 -5.21
CA GLU A 371 -24.00 9.90 -4.58
C GLU A 371 -24.94 10.46 -5.64
N LYS A 372 -26.25 10.41 -5.39
CA LYS A 372 -27.30 10.95 -6.31
C LYS A 372 -27.13 10.47 -7.76
N GLY A 373 -26.76 9.19 -7.94
CA GLY A 373 -26.55 8.56 -9.25
C GLY A 373 -25.26 8.94 -9.97
N LYS A 374 -24.37 9.73 -9.36
CA LYS A 374 -23.04 10.05 -9.90
C LYS A 374 -21.99 9.16 -9.26
N THR A 375 -21.10 8.62 -10.10
CA THR A 375 -19.94 7.84 -9.69
C THR A 375 -18.68 8.68 -9.88
N GLN A 376 -17.82 8.72 -8.86
CA GLN A 376 -16.57 9.46 -8.86
C GLN A 376 -15.47 8.63 -8.23
N PHE A 377 -14.27 8.68 -8.83
CA PHE A 377 -13.07 8.09 -8.27
C PHE A 377 -12.07 9.16 -7.85
N ASN A 378 -11.42 8.95 -6.70
CA ASN A 378 -10.26 9.71 -6.25
C ASN A 378 -9.10 8.76 -5.97
N TYR A 379 -7.87 9.24 -6.17
CA TYR A 379 -6.66 8.46 -5.95
C TYR A 379 -5.62 9.27 -5.18
N LYS A 380 -4.94 8.60 -4.25
CA LYS A 380 -3.65 9.08 -3.71
C LYS A 380 -2.53 8.27 -4.33
N VAL A 381 -1.44 8.97 -4.62
CA VAL A 381 -0.22 8.37 -5.15
C VAL A 381 0.87 8.36 -4.08
N GLY A 382 1.76 7.37 -4.16
CA GLY A 382 2.91 7.23 -3.27
C GLY A 382 4.09 8.05 -3.76
N ASP A 383 5.29 7.47 -3.63
CA ASP A 383 6.53 8.11 -4.03
C ASP A 383 6.47 8.59 -5.49
N ILE A 384 6.80 9.87 -5.67
CA ILE A 384 6.78 10.55 -6.96
C ILE A 384 8.18 10.49 -7.56
N THR A 385 8.27 10.00 -8.79
CA THR A 385 9.48 10.05 -9.62
C THR A 385 9.34 11.17 -10.65
N ILE A 386 10.41 11.96 -10.84
CA ILE A 386 10.51 13.06 -11.81
C ILE A 386 11.35 12.61 -13.00
#